data_AF-A0A0D7AC19-F1
#
_entry.id   AF-A0A0D7AC19-F1
#
_cell.length_a   1.000
_cell.length_b   1.000
_cell.length_c   1.000
_cell.angle_alpha   90.00
_cell.angle_beta   90.00
_cell.angle_gamma   90.00
#
_symmetry.space_group_name_H-M   'P 1'
#
loop_
_entity.id
_entity.type
_entity.pdbx_description
1 polymer ?
#
loop_
_entity_poly.entity_id
_entity_poly.type
_entity_poly.pdbx_seq_one_letter_code
_entity_poly.pdbx_strand_id
1 'polypeptide(L)'
;MNSILLHVNGFCFCEHGYEYCDQCYTDHRMTNNFHDNDLRTKVSKKLGPSFDFNNRKTLNVFELGAIPTGLTDEYGEPSYKCTTHDTSNCTVCFDWPKAVLAKERMREGHIEDRTELLGLLSILGIEMPRETKLSTGALNKKLEKALDSAQRIESIANFIPVEPDILPKWKDSTSRPTLAAMPRRSIAEAMQNYRALVASELSDPFPLHQDAFLDMLRTLLHMADNFDDGHRIAIIRDEKDTRAMCMHVIEAYALDKDTPLFIVLFCVDGKNTPQHPIHPFVQELLLARELPNVPTIYATPQEQLLLSKLLYTNVSRVSETYKPPRRANEGPFSVSFFVPIGPPSPTDIGHISSNTGCIICGKRLTMRCSQCHGVGYCGSVCQQAHWKEHKLFCRSLKDGIWRTMQISLDPPHMPQGGVASILNVHGQTEIDPNITVSNDNIPPPDIHGDKPFIVKIQVPVTGDPRSSNPLVYDRQRSFRAFLHGGDPAAKPEIVAAISEESTPKIYRWARRVGDFELSICLDRKPATTPNW
;
A
#
# COMPACT_ATOMS: atom_id res chain seq x y z
N MET A 1 -24.40 -9.27 34.67
CA MET A 1 -24.94 -9.05 33.31
C MET A 1 -24.78 -10.37 32.58
N ASN A 2 -25.87 -10.99 32.11
CA ASN A 2 -25.77 -12.20 31.30
C ASN A 2 -25.21 -11.80 29.94
N SER A 3 -23.92 -12.03 29.70
CA SER A 3 -23.33 -11.82 28.37
C SER A 3 -23.99 -12.80 27.41
N ILE A 4 -24.60 -12.28 26.33
CA ILE A 4 -25.21 -13.12 25.29
C ILE A 4 -24.09 -13.94 24.66
N LEU A 5 -24.18 -15.27 24.79
CA LEU A 5 -23.24 -16.21 24.22
C LEU A 5 -23.76 -16.63 22.85
N LEU A 6 -22.95 -16.50 21.80
CA LEU A 6 -23.34 -16.87 20.45
C LEU A 6 -22.91 -18.30 20.17
N HIS A 7 -23.86 -19.16 19.82
CA HIS A 7 -23.59 -20.52 19.39
C HIS A 7 -23.77 -20.64 17.88
N VAL A 8 -22.69 -20.97 17.18
CA VAL A 8 -22.73 -21.22 15.73
C VAL A 8 -22.04 -22.54 15.47
N ASN A 9 -22.77 -23.50 14.90
CA ASN A 9 -22.27 -24.83 14.55
C ASN A 9 -21.39 -25.47 15.66
N GLY A 10 -21.85 -25.38 16.92
CA GLY A 10 -21.14 -25.89 18.10
C GLY A 10 -20.04 -24.98 18.69
N PHE A 11 -19.56 -23.98 17.97
CA PHE A 11 -18.59 -23.02 18.53
C PHE A 11 -19.29 -21.90 19.31
N CYS A 12 -18.64 -21.49 20.39
CA CYS A 12 -19.04 -20.38 21.24
C CYS A 12 -18.27 -19.11 20.88
N PHE A 13 -18.97 -18.00 20.79
CA PHE A 13 -18.42 -16.65 20.58
C PHE A 13 -19.09 -15.66 21.52
N CYS A 14 -18.42 -14.56 21.84
CA CYS A 14 -19.08 -13.45 22.54
C CYS A 14 -20.05 -12.70 21.61
N GLU A 15 -20.84 -11.76 22.16
CA GLU A 15 -21.76 -10.92 21.38
C GLU A 15 -21.08 -10.11 20.25
N HIS A 16 -19.78 -9.82 20.38
CA HIS A 16 -18.98 -9.18 19.33
C HIS A 16 -18.52 -10.16 18.22
N GLY A 17 -18.87 -11.44 18.36
CA GLY A 17 -18.60 -12.50 17.39
C GLY A 17 -17.23 -13.15 17.49
N TYR A 18 -16.41 -12.83 18.49
CA TYR A 18 -15.06 -13.37 18.64
C TYR A 18 -15.00 -14.55 19.62
N GLU A 19 -14.06 -15.47 19.38
CA GLU A 19 -13.73 -16.52 20.36
C GLU A 19 -12.97 -15.93 21.55
N TYR A 20 -11.92 -15.17 21.28
CA TYR A 20 -11.25 -14.31 22.26
C TYR A 20 -11.56 -12.85 21.92
N CYS A 21 -12.09 -12.10 22.89
CA CYS A 21 -12.50 -10.71 22.71
C CYS A 21 -11.86 -9.80 23.75
N ASP A 22 -11.15 -8.77 23.30
CA ASP A 22 -10.55 -7.74 24.15
C ASP A 22 -11.59 -6.78 24.76
N GLN A 23 -12.75 -6.61 24.10
CA GLN A 23 -13.80 -5.70 24.57
C GLN A 23 -14.56 -6.24 25.79
N CYS A 24 -14.86 -7.54 25.80
CA CYS A 24 -15.56 -8.19 26.91
C CYS A 24 -14.69 -9.15 27.72
N TYR A 25 -13.40 -9.26 27.39
CA TYR A 25 -12.40 -10.09 28.08
C TYR A 25 -12.77 -11.58 28.18
N THR A 26 -13.58 -12.09 27.25
CA THR A 26 -13.92 -13.52 27.19
C THR A 26 -12.97 -14.28 26.28
N ASP A 27 -12.69 -15.53 26.65
CA ASP A 27 -11.92 -16.47 25.82
C ASP A 27 -12.62 -17.83 25.75
N HIS A 28 -13.30 -18.07 24.65
CA HIS A 28 -14.01 -19.30 24.35
C HIS A 28 -13.15 -20.30 23.58
N ARG A 29 -11.89 -19.97 23.24
CA ARG A 29 -11.04 -20.86 22.43
C ARG A 29 -10.80 -22.19 23.12
N MET A 30 -10.58 -22.19 24.45
CA MET A 30 -10.46 -23.43 25.21
C MET A 30 -11.69 -24.32 25.03
N THR A 31 -12.90 -23.78 25.26
CA THR A 31 -14.16 -24.51 25.06
C THR A 31 -14.29 -25.05 23.64
N ASN A 32 -14.04 -24.20 22.63
CA ASN A 32 -14.13 -24.56 21.23
C ASN A 32 -13.09 -25.62 20.82
N ASN A 33 -11.90 -25.58 21.41
CA ASN A 33 -10.83 -26.55 21.19
C ASN A 33 -11.20 -27.97 21.65
N PHE A 34 -12.11 -28.09 22.64
CA PHE A 34 -12.62 -29.36 23.14
C PHE A 34 -13.93 -29.80 22.49
N HIS A 35 -14.69 -28.88 21.88
CA HIS A 35 -15.99 -29.20 21.30
C HIS A 35 -15.87 -30.07 20.04
N ASP A 36 -14.93 -29.78 19.15
CA ASP A 36 -14.77 -30.50 17.89
C ASP A 36 -13.65 -31.54 18.01
N ASN A 37 -14.03 -32.82 18.18
CA ASN A 37 -13.10 -33.95 18.25
C ASN A 37 -12.19 -34.06 17.01
N ASP A 38 -12.65 -33.56 15.87
CA ASP A 38 -11.89 -33.54 14.63
C ASP A 38 -10.98 -32.32 14.52
N LEU A 39 -11.24 -31.22 15.25
CA LEU A 39 -10.45 -29.98 15.16
C LEU A 39 -8.99 -30.24 15.49
N ARG A 40 -8.72 -30.80 16.68
CA ARG A 40 -7.34 -31.06 17.11
C ARG A 40 -6.62 -32.00 16.16
N THR A 41 -7.31 -33.05 15.73
CA THR A 41 -6.76 -34.06 14.82
C THR A 41 -6.44 -33.46 13.44
N LYS A 42 -7.39 -32.74 12.83
CA LYS A 42 -7.24 -32.16 11.48
C LYS A 42 -6.23 -31.02 11.46
N VAL A 43 -6.23 -30.16 12.48
CA VAL A 43 -5.29 -29.04 12.58
C VAL A 43 -3.87 -29.54 12.85
N SER A 44 -3.67 -30.43 13.82
CA SER A 44 -2.34 -30.99 14.14
C SER A 44 -1.76 -31.80 12.98
N LYS A 45 -2.59 -32.47 12.18
CA LYS A 45 -2.15 -33.15 10.96
C LYS A 45 -1.52 -32.19 9.93
N LYS A 46 -1.89 -30.91 9.95
CA LYS A 46 -1.44 -29.90 8.98
C LYS A 46 -0.41 -28.93 9.52
N LEU A 47 -0.49 -28.57 10.81
CA LEU A 47 0.43 -27.61 11.47
C LEU A 47 1.48 -28.30 12.36
N GLY A 48 1.35 -29.61 12.58
CA GLY A 48 2.24 -30.40 13.42
C GLY A 48 1.65 -30.74 14.79
N PRO A 49 2.16 -31.79 15.46
CA PRO A 49 1.65 -32.25 16.76
C PRO A 49 1.97 -31.30 17.91
N SER A 50 2.93 -30.38 17.75
CA SER A 50 3.32 -29.38 18.74
C SER A 50 2.56 -28.06 18.61
N PHE A 51 1.51 -28.00 17.78
CA PHE A 51 0.72 -26.79 17.61
C PHE A 51 0.00 -26.40 18.90
N ASP A 52 0.18 -25.16 19.35
CA ASP A 52 -0.40 -24.65 20.58
C ASP A 52 -1.83 -24.13 20.36
N PHE A 53 -2.81 -24.98 20.64
CA PHE A 53 -4.23 -24.62 20.53
C PHE A 53 -4.67 -23.52 21.50
N ASN A 54 -3.96 -23.30 22.62
CA ASN A 54 -4.33 -22.26 23.59
C ASN A 54 -3.88 -20.87 23.10
N ASN A 55 -2.90 -20.81 22.22
CA ASN A 55 -2.36 -19.58 21.65
C ASN A 55 -2.66 -19.40 20.16
N ARG A 56 -3.54 -20.22 19.57
CA ARG A 56 -4.00 -20.05 18.19
C ARG A 56 -4.71 -18.71 17.99
N LYS A 57 -4.65 -18.18 16.78
CA LYS A 57 -5.38 -16.99 16.34
C LYS A 57 -6.88 -17.16 16.58
N THR A 58 -7.50 -16.10 17.09
CA THR A 58 -8.94 -16.04 17.36
C THR A 58 -9.73 -16.07 16.05
N LEU A 59 -10.91 -16.69 16.05
CA LEU A 59 -11.87 -16.56 14.95
C LEU A 59 -12.93 -15.51 15.28
N ASN A 60 -13.44 -14.85 14.25
CA ASN A 60 -14.66 -14.05 14.32
C ASN A 60 -15.74 -14.70 13.44
N VAL A 61 -16.90 -14.96 14.00
CA VAL A 61 -17.98 -15.67 13.30
C VAL A 61 -18.69 -14.81 12.26
N PHE A 62 -18.75 -13.49 12.48
CA PHE A 62 -19.34 -12.54 11.54
C PHE A 62 -18.45 -12.33 10.31
N GLU A 63 -17.12 -12.38 10.46
CA GLU A 63 -16.17 -12.40 9.34
C GLU A 63 -16.38 -13.62 8.43
N LEU A 64 -16.81 -14.75 9.01
CA LEU A 64 -17.16 -15.97 8.29
C LEU A 64 -18.57 -15.92 7.69
N GLY A 65 -19.25 -14.77 7.79
CA GLY A 65 -20.55 -14.51 7.18
C GLY A 65 -21.73 -15.04 8.00
N ALA A 66 -21.60 -15.18 9.31
CA ALA A 66 -22.76 -15.45 10.15
C ALA A 66 -23.65 -14.22 10.31
N ILE A 67 -24.97 -14.42 10.25
CA ILE A 67 -25.98 -13.40 10.51
C ILE A 67 -27.09 -14.01 11.39
N PRO A 68 -27.69 -13.22 12.28
CA PRO A 68 -28.79 -13.69 13.12
C PRO A 68 -30.00 -14.04 12.25
N THR A 69 -30.70 -15.12 12.60
CA THR A 69 -31.94 -15.52 11.91
C THR A 69 -33.18 -14.79 12.45
N GLY A 70 -33.08 -14.19 13.65
CA GLY A 70 -34.23 -13.68 14.40
C GLY A 70 -35.05 -14.78 15.10
N LEU A 71 -34.62 -16.04 15.01
CA LEU A 71 -35.22 -17.19 15.66
C LEU A 71 -34.31 -17.71 16.78
N THR A 72 -34.89 -18.42 17.74
CA THR A 72 -34.16 -19.19 18.75
C THR A 72 -34.12 -20.66 18.37
N ASP A 73 -33.09 -21.38 18.82
CA ASP A 73 -33.00 -22.82 18.70
C ASP A 73 -33.87 -23.54 19.75
N GLU A 74 -33.76 -24.87 19.81
CA GLU A 74 -34.52 -25.73 20.73
C GLU A 74 -34.20 -25.48 22.22
N TYR A 75 -33.08 -24.82 22.51
CA TYR A 75 -32.64 -24.45 23.85
C TYR A 75 -32.99 -22.99 24.20
N GLY A 76 -33.61 -22.26 23.28
CA GLY A 76 -33.96 -20.85 23.45
C GLY A 76 -32.83 -19.88 23.11
N GLU A 77 -31.73 -20.36 22.53
CA GLU A 77 -30.55 -19.55 22.18
C GLU A 77 -30.68 -18.94 20.78
N PRO A 78 -30.15 -17.73 20.51
CA PRO A 78 -30.23 -17.12 19.18
C PRO A 78 -29.59 -17.98 18.09
N SER A 79 -30.34 -18.30 17.03
CA SER A 79 -29.86 -19.10 15.90
C SER A 79 -29.22 -18.23 14.82
N TYR A 80 -28.11 -18.70 14.25
CA TYR A 80 -27.33 -18.02 13.20
C TYR A 80 -27.30 -18.82 11.90
N LYS A 81 -27.38 -18.10 10.77
CA LYS A 81 -27.24 -18.64 9.41
C LYS A 81 -26.08 -18.02 8.68
N CYS A 82 -25.56 -18.73 7.67
CA CYS A 82 -24.52 -18.18 6.80
C CYS A 82 -25.11 -17.33 5.68
N THR A 83 -24.44 -16.24 5.29
CA THR A 83 -24.85 -15.36 4.18
C THR A 83 -24.78 -16.03 2.81
N THR A 84 -23.97 -17.08 2.65
CA THR A 84 -23.74 -17.72 1.34
C THR A 84 -24.78 -18.77 0.98
N HIS A 85 -25.15 -19.62 1.93
CA HIS A 85 -26.11 -20.72 1.71
C HIS A 85 -27.46 -20.49 2.39
N ASP A 86 -27.62 -19.38 3.11
CA ASP A 86 -28.82 -19.05 3.90
C ASP A 86 -29.26 -20.16 4.87
N THR A 87 -28.30 -20.99 5.30
CA THR A 87 -28.55 -22.20 6.10
C THR A 87 -28.07 -21.97 7.53
N SER A 88 -28.92 -22.26 8.51
CA SER A 88 -28.57 -22.23 9.94
C SER A 88 -27.50 -23.27 10.25
N ASN A 89 -26.48 -22.89 11.03
CA ASN A 89 -25.35 -23.77 11.38
C ASN A 89 -24.74 -24.49 10.16
N CYS A 90 -24.58 -23.75 9.05
CA CYS A 90 -24.05 -24.30 7.80
C CYS A 90 -22.66 -24.92 7.99
N THR A 91 -22.59 -26.25 7.92
CA THR A 91 -21.34 -27.02 8.09
C THR A 91 -20.29 -26.76 7.02
N VAL A 92 -20.70 -26.22 5.87
CA VAL A 92 -19.80 -25.86 4.76
C VAL A 92 -19.12 -24.51 5.00
N CYS A 93 -19.87 -23.51 5.50
CA CYS A 93 -19.34 -22.18 5.80
C CYS A 93 -18.61 -22.14 7.16
N PHE A 94 -19.09 -22.95 8.11
CA PHE A 94 -18.62 -23.02 9.48
C PHE A 94 -17.81 -24.30 9.73
N ASP A 95 -16.95 -24.65 8.77
CA ASP A 95 -15.93 -25.71 8.91
C ASP A 95 -14.77 -25.17 9.74
N TRP A 96 -14.87 -25.34 11.07
CA TRP A 96 -13.91 -24.77 12.03
C TRP A 96 -12.47 -25.24 11.85
N PRO A 97 -12.18 -26.53 11.58
CA PRO A 97 -10.83 -26.96 11.24
C PRO A 97 -10.25 -26.21 10.04
N LYS A 98 -11.06 -26.02 8.99
CA LYS A 98 -10.64 -25.24 7.83
C LYS A 98 -10.48 -23.76 8.16
N ALA A 99 -11.35 -23.19 8.98
CA ALA A 99 -11.26 -21.79 9.42
C ALA A 99 -10.01 -21.52 10.25
N VAL A 100 -9.71 -22.36 11.25
CA VAL A 100 -8.47 -22.29 12.04
C VAL A 100 -7.25 -22.42 11.14
N LEU A 101 -7.21 -23.42 10.26
CA LEU A 101 -6.10 -23.59 9.32
C LEU A 101 -5.94 -22.40 8.39
N ALA A 102 -7.04 -21.80 7.92
CA ALA A 102 -6.99 -20.61 7.08
C ALA A 102 -6.41 -19.42 7.85
N LYS A 103 -6.87 -19.17 9.08
CA LYS A 103 -6.41 -18.08 9.95
C LYS A 103 -4.93 -18.23 10.30
N GLU A 104 -4.50 -19.43 10.68
CA GLU A 104 -3.10 -19.73 11.00
C GLU A 104 -2.18 -19.56 9.79
N ARG A 105 -2.64 -19.94 8.59
CA ARG A 105 -1.87 -19.76 7.35
C ARG A 105 -1.82 -18.33 6.86
N MET A 106 -2.63 -17.42 7.40
CA MET A 106 -2.49 -16.01 7.05
C MET A 106 -1.14 -15.51 7.53
N ARG A 107 -0.39 -14.91 6.59
CA ARG A 107 0.89 -14.27 6.89
C ARG A 107 0.68 -13.21 7.97
N GLU A 108 1.65 -13.06 8.85
CA GLU A 108 1.65 -11.95 9.78
C GLU A 108 1.63 -10.61 9.02
N GLY A 109 0.98 -9.60 9.61
CA GLY A 109 0.70 -8.34 8.93
C GLY A 109 -0.33 -8.43 7.80
N HIS A 110 -1.11 -9.52 7.69
CA HIS A 110 -2.28 -9.54 6.82
C HIS A 110 -3.40 -8.66 7.40
N ILE A 111 -3.90 -7.72 6.60
CA ILE A 111 -5.02 -6.85 7.00
C ILE A 111 -6.31 -7.48 6.49
N GLU A 112 -7.20 -7.82 7.41
CA GLU A 112 -8.46 -8.52 7.15
C GLU A 112 -9.60 -7.56 6.83
N ASP A 113 -9.69 -6.46 7.57
CA ASP A 113 -10.70 -5.44 7.34
C ASP A 113 -10.48 -4.81 5.96
N ARG A 114 -11.45 -5.07 5.07
CA ARG A 114 -11.42 -4.60 3.70
C ARG A 114 -11.49 -3.07 3.60
N THR A 115 -12.24 -2.43 4.49
CA THR A 115 -12.44 -0.98 4.50
C THR A 115 -11.14 -0.29 4.90
N GLU A 116 -10.48 -0.78 5.95
CA GLU A 116 -9.16 -0.31 6.37
C GLU A 116 -8.16 -0.49 5.23
N LEU A 117 -8.10 -1.68 4.62
CA LEU A 117 -7.17 -1.98 3.53
C LEU A 117 -7.35 -1.08 2.30
N LEU A 118 -8.60 -0.78 1.92
CA LEU A 118 -8.89 0.17 0.84
C LEU A 118 -8.52 1.60 1.22
N GLY A 119 -8.75 2.00 2.48
CA GLY A 119 -8.33 3.30 3.00
C GLY A 119 -6.81 3.47 2.94
N LEU A 120 -6.05 2.47 3.37
CA LEU A 120 -4.58 2.49 3.33
C LEU A 120 -4.03 2.54 1.89
N LEU A 121 -4.62 1.80 0.96
CA LEU A 121 -4.27 1.90 -0.47
C LEU A 121 -4.51 3.31 -1.01
N SER A 122 -5.65 3.93 -0.63
CA SER A 122 -5.98 5.29 -1.05
C SER A 122 -4.98 6.32 -0.51
N ILE A 123 -4.54 6.18 0.75
CA ILE A 123 -3.51 7.05 1.36
C ILE A 123 -2.20 6.97 0.57
N LEU A 124 -1.82 5.79 0.07
CA LEU A 124 -0.65 5.59 -0.79
C LEU A 124 -0.88 6.00 -2.26
N GLY A 125 -2.00 6.67 -2.57
CA GLY A 125 -2.33 7.14 -3.92
C GLY A 125 -2.88 6.07 -4.87
N ILE A 126 -3.18 4.86 -4.37
CA ILE A 126 -3.72 3.74 -5.16
C ILE A 126 -5.24 3.75 -5.07
N GLU A 127 -5.86 4.43 -6.04
CA GLU A 127 -7.32 4.46 -6.17
C GLU A 127 -7.86 3.16 -6.76
N MET A 128 -8.95 2.67 -6.18
CA MET A 128 -9.65 1.45 -6.60
C MET A 128 -11.14 1.75 -6.82
N PRO A 129 -11.81 1.08 -7.79
CA PRO A 129 -13.25 1.25 -7.98
C PRO A 129 -14.03 0.90 -6.70
N ARG A 130 -15.10 1.65 -6.41
CA ARG A 130 -15.88 1.48 -5.17
C ARG A 130 -16.45 0.07 -5.04
N GLU A 131 -16.92 -0.48 -6.15
CA GLU A 131 -17.49 -1.83 -6.23
C GLU A 131 -16.45 -2.91 -6.54
N THR A 132 -15.17 -2.65 -6.28
CA THR A 132 -14.10 -3.64 -6.47
C THR A 132 -14.42 -4.96 -5.75
N LYS A 133 -14.35 -6.06 -6.50
CA LYS A 133 -14.51 -7.45 -6.04
C LYS A 133 -13.18 -8.18 -5.97
N LEU A 134 -12.06 -7.46 -5.97
CA LEU A 134 -10.75 -8.05 -5.70
C LEU A 134 -10.74 -8.67 -4.30
N SER A 135 -10.21 -9.88 -4.19
CA SER A 135 -10.03 -10.55 -2.89
C SER A 135 -9.16 -9.73 -1.94
N THR A 136 -9.36 -9.87 -0.63
CA THR A 136 -8.53 -9.24 0.41
C THR A 136 -7.03 -9.58 0.25
N GLY A 137 -6.69 -10.81 -0.18
CA GLY A 137 -5.32 -11.19 -0.52
C GLY A 137 -4.72 -10.40 -1.70
N ALA A 138 -5.50 -10.14 -2.74
CA ALA A 138 -5.06 -9.33 -3.88
C ALA A 138 -4.85 -7.86 -3.50
N LEU A 139 -5.71 -7.31 -2.64
CA LEU A 139 -5.55 -5.95 -2.11
C LEU A 139 -4.32 -5.85 -1.19
N ASN A 140 -4.09 -6.84 -0.32
CA ASN A 140 -2.89 -6.92 0.52
C ASN A 140 -1.62 -6.96 -0.32
N LYS A 141 -1.63 -7.69 -1.44
CA LYS A 141 -0.49 -7.74 -2.38
C LYS A 141 -0.24 -6.39 -3.06
N LYS A 142 -1.30 -5.62 -3.36
CA LYS A 142 -1.13 -4.24 -3.88
C LYS A 142 -0.54 -3.32 -2.80
N LEU A 143 -0.96 -3.45 -1.55
CA LEU A 143 -0.41 -2.67 -0.43
C LEU A 143 1.07 -3.01 -0.19
N GLU A 144 1.43 -4.29 -0.23
CA GLU A 144 2.82 -4.76 -0.15
C GLU A 144 3.69 -4.11 -1.22
N LYS A 145 3.26 -4.15 -2.49
CA LYS A 145 3.98 -3.49 -3.59
C LYS A 145 4.10 -1.97 -3.42
N ALA A 146 3.09 -1.34 -2.84
CA ALA A 146 3.11 0.10 -2.57
C ALA A 146 4.17 0.44 -1.53
N LEU A 147 4.26 -0.34 -0.46
CA LEU A 147 5.29 -0.19 0.57
C LEU A 147 6.69 -0.55 0.05
N ASP A 148 6.79 -1.49 -0.91
CA ASP A 148 8.05 -1.80 -1.57
C ASP A 148 8.55 -0.64 -2.44
N SER A 149 7.64 0.00 -3.18
CA SER A 149 7.93 1.22 -3.92
C SER A 149 8.35 2.35 -2.97
N ALA A 150 7.62 2.54 -1.87
CA ALA A 150 7.93 3.56 -0.86
C ALA A 150 9.33 3.40 -0.24
N GLN A 151 9.76 2.14 -0.04
CA GLN A 151 11.09 1.78 0.46
C GLN A 151 12.17 1.68 -0.63
N ARG A 152 11.80 1.80 -1.91
CA ARG A 152 12.67 1.52 -3.07
C ARG A 152 13.37 0.16 -2.97
N ILE A 153 12.62 -0.88 -2.64
CA ILE A 153 13.17 -2.24 -2.45
C ILE A 153 13.99 -2.71 -3.64
N GLU A 154 13.60 -2.35 -4.87
CA GLU A 154 14.36 -2.68 -6.08
C GLU A 154 15.79 -2.13 -6.07
N SER A 155 15.99 -0.91 -5.54
CA SER A 155 17.33 -0.30 -5.44
C SER A 155 18.25 -1.02 -4.46
N ILE A 156 17.69 -1.77 -3.52
CA ILE A 156 18.43 -2.54 -2.51
C ILE A 156 18.32 -4.05 -2.73
N ALA A 157 17.78 -4.50 -3.87
CA ALA A 157 17.52 -5.91 -4.14
C ALA A 157 18.78 -6.79 -4.06
N ASN A 158 19.95 -6.24 -4.38
CA ASN A 158 21.24 -6.93 -4.28
C ASN A 158 21.65 -7.25 -2.83
N PHE A 159 21.04 -6.60 -1.85
CA PHE A 159 21.24 -6.86 -0.42
C PHE A 159 20.17 -7.78 0.16
N ILE A 160 19.30 -8.40 -0.65
CA ILE A 160 18.24 -9.29 -0.18
C ILE A 160 18.59 -10.75 -0.52
N PRO A 161 18.62 -11.68 0.46
CA PRO A 161 18.30 -11.48 1.87
C PRO A 161 19.35 -10.61 2.59
N VAL A 162 18.87 -9.75 3.50
CA VAL A 162 19.71 -8.85 4.29
C VAL A 162 20.51 -9.69 5.28
N GLU A 163 21.84 -9.62 5.15
CA GLU A 163 22.81 -10.21 6.05
C GLU A 163 23.53 -9.08 6.81
N PRO A 164 23.05 -8.69 8.00
CA PRO A 164 23.59 -7.51 8.70
C PRO A 164 25.06 -7.64 9.09
N ASP A 165 25.53 -8.86 9.38
CA ASP A 165 26.89 -9.12 9.85
C ASP A 165 27.98 -8.78 8.82
N ILE A 166 27.63 -8.72 7.53
CA ILE A 166 28.56 -8.36 6.45
C ILE A 166 28.47 -6.89 6.04
N LEU A 167 27.47 -6.16 6.55
CA LEU A 167 27.27 -4.75 6.23
C LEU A 167 28.09 -3.87 7.17
N PRO A 168 28.68 -2.77 6.67
CA PRO A 168 29.37 -1.84 7.53
C PRO A 168 28.36 -1.07 8.40
N LYS A 169 28.71 -0.83 9.67
CA LYS A 169 27.85 -0.03 10.55
C LYS A 169 27.79 1.41 10.06
N TRP A 170 26.63 2.04 10.23
CA TRP A 170 26.40 3.40 9.75
C TRP A 170 27.40 4.40 10.34
N LYS A 171 27.55 4.39 11.66
CA LYS A 171 28.47 5.26 12.41
C LYS A 171 29.94 5.12 12.01
N ASP A 172 30.33 3.95 11.49
CA ASP A 172 31.70 3.67 11.07
C ASP A 172 31.91 4.07 9.59
N SER A 173 30.81 4.18 8.83
CA SER A 173 30.82 4.51 7.39
C SER A 173 30.69 6.01 7.13
N THR A 174 30.09 6.76 8.05
CA THR A 174 29.82 8.19 7.89
C THR A 174 29.72 8.91 9.23
N SER A 175 30.10 10.20 9.25
CA SER A 175 29.89 11.08 10.39
C SER A 175 28.48 11.69 10.43
N ARG A 176 27.64 11.41 9.43
CA ARG A 176 26.29 11.93 9.32
C ARG A 176 25.35 11.18 10.30
N PRO A 177 24.57 11.88 11.13
CA PRO A 177 23.54 11.25 11.96
C PRO A 177 22.54 10.45 11.10
N THR A 178 22.00 9.36 11.64
CA THR A 178 21.04 8.54 10.87
C THR A 178 19.78 9.32 10.55
N LEU A 179 19.30 10.17 11.48
CA LEU A 179 18.16 11.06 11.26
C LEU A 179 18.36 11.93 10.02
N ALA A 180 19.56 12.47 9.81
CA ALA A 180 19.82 13.34 8.67
C ALA A 180 19.71 12.61 7.33
N ALA A 181 19.86 11.28 7.28
CA ALA A 181 19.76 10.46 6.08
C ALA A 181 18.37 9.85 5.84
N MET A 182 17.44 9.96 6.80
CA MET A 182 16.09 9.42 6.70
C MET A 182 15.12 10.18 5.77
N PRO A 183 15.16 11.53 5.65
CA PRO A 183 14.19 12.24 4.82
C PRO A 183 14.31 11.90 3.33
N ARG A 184 13.24 11.35 2.75
CA ARG A 184 13.05 11.19 1.29
C ARG A 184 11.94 12.13 0.79
N ARG A 185 12.12 13.44 1.00
CA ARG A 185 11.10 14.46 0.73
C ARG A 185 10.87 14.68 -0.76
N SER A 186 9.62 14.98 -1.11
CA SER A 186 9.28 15.49 -2.44
C SER A 186 9.51 17.01 -2.51
N ILE A 187 9.69 17.55 -3.72
CA ILE A 187 9.80 19.00 -3.91
C ILE A 187 8.49 19.71 -3.52
N ALA A 188 7.34 19.06 -3.75
CA ALA A 188 6.03 19.56 -3.37
C ALA A 188 5.92 19.74 -1.85
N GLU A 189 6.37 18.75 -1.08
CA GLU A 189 6.43 18.82 0.39
C GLU A 189 7.35 19.97 0.85
N ALA A 190 8.53 20.09 0.25
CA ALA A 190 9.47 21.18 0.54
C ALA A 190 8.87 22.57 0.23
N MET A 191 8.16 22.70 -0.90
CA MET A 191 7.46 23.93 -1.28
C MET A 191 6.30 24.26 -0.34
N GLN A 192 5.55 23.27 0.12
CA GLN A 192 4.44 23.48 1.05
C GLN A 192 4.95 23.94 2.43
N ASN A 193 6.01 23.30 2.93
CA ASN A 193 6.71 23.75 4.14
C ASN A 193 7.23 25.18 4.01
N TYR A 194 7.84 25.52 2.86
CA TYR A 194 8.31 26.88 2.61
C TYR A 194 7.17 27.89 2.55
N ARG A 195 6.05 27.55 1.90
CA ARG A 195 4.86 28.42 1.84
C ARG A 195 4.26 28.67 3.22
N ALA A 196 4.11 27.65 4.06
CA ALA A 196 3.62 27.79 5.43
C ALA A 196 4.54 28.74 6.24
N LEU A 197 5.86 28.56 6.12
CA LEU A 197 6.85 29.42 6.78
C LEU A 197 6.73 30.89 6.32
N VAL A 198 6.63 31.13 5.00
CA VAL A 198 6.53 32.48 4.44
C VAL A 198 5.18 33.14 4.75
N ALA A 199 4.09 32.37 4.78
CA ALA A 199 2.76 32.85 5.10
C ALA A 199 2.58 33.22 6.59
N SER A 200 3.59 32.94 7.43
CA SER A 200 3.50 33.07 8.90
C SER A 200 2.28 32.31 9.48
N GLU A 201 1.82 31.29 8.77
CA GLU A 201 0.79 30.39 9.25
C GLU A 201 1.41 29.53 10.35
N LEU A 202 0.93 29.70 11.58
CA LEU A 202 1.35 28.89 12.73
C LEU A 202 0.89 27.43 12.63
N SER A 203 0.04 27.10 11.66
CA SER A 203 -0.45 25.73 11.43
C SER A 203 0.57 24.91 10.66
N ASP A 204 0.94 23.75 11.22
CA ASP A 204 1.72 22.73 10.51
C ASP A 204 1.01 22.38 9.19
N PRO A 205 1.65 22.51 8.02
CA PRO A 205 1.05 22.15 6.73
C PRO A 205 0.72 20.66 6.62
N PHE A 206 1.31 19.84 7.49
CA PHE A 206 1.06 18.40 7.60
C PHE A 206 0.64 18.09 9.04
N PRO A 207 -0.56 18.47 9.47
CA PRO A 207 -1.02 18.21 10.84
C PRO A 207 -0.97 16.71 11.16
N LEU A 208 -0.55 16.39 12.40
CA LEU A 208 -0.51 15.01 12.90
C LEU A 208 -1.88 14.34 12.78
N HIS A 209 -1.87 13.03 12.48
CA HIS A 209 -3.04 12.16 12.48
C HIS A 209 -4.04 12.40 11.34
N GLN A 210 -3.64 13.12 10.28
CA GLN A 210 -4.44 13.31 9.08
C GLN A 210 -4.05 12.38 7.92
N ASP A 211 -2.77 12.04 7.80
CA ASP A 211 -2.25 11.16 6.76
C ASP A 211 -1.37 10.08 7.40
N ALA A 212 -1.91 8.86 7.48
CA ALA A 212 -1.25 7.76 8.16
C ALA A 212 0.12 7.38 7.54
N PHE A 213 0.37 7.72 6.27
CA PHE A 213 1.68 7.47 5.65
C PHE A 213 2.70 8.54 6.08
N LEU A 214 2.31 9.82 6.11
CA LEU A 214 3.17 10.88 6.63
C LEU A 214 3.44 10.72 8.12
N ASP A 215 2.44 10.28 8.90
CA ASP A 215 2.64 9.98 10.31
C ASP A 215 3.58 8.79 10.50
N MET A 216 3.45 7.72 9.70
CA MET A 216 4.40 6.60 9.73
C MET A 216 5.83 7.05 9.41
N LEU A 217 6.02 7.95 8.43
CA LEU A 217 7.32 8.55 8.14
C LEU A 217 7.89 9.28 9.37
N ARG A 218 7.05 10.06 10.08
CA ARG A 218 7.43 10.75 11.31
C ARG A 218 7.81 9.78 12.42
N THR A 219 7.06 8.69 12.58
CA THR A 219 7.43 7.63 13.52
C THR A 219 8.80 7.03 13.20
N LEU A 220 9.10 6.71 11.94
CA LEU A 220 10.43 6.23 11.55
C LEU A 220 11.54 7.29 11.74
N LEU A 221 11.24 8.57 11.52
CA LEU A 221 12.16 9.68 11.82
C LEU A 221 12.44 9.78 13.32
N HIS A 222 11.41 9.69 14.17
CA HIS A 222 11.59 9.64 15.62
C HIS A 222 12.39 8.41 16.06
N MET A 223 12.20 7.25 15.42
CA MET A 223 13.03 6.07 15.70
C MET A 223 14.51 6.32 15.40
N ALA A 224 14.83 7.01 14.30
CA ALA A 224 16.21 7.35 13.95
C ALA A 224 16.82 8.41 14.88
N ASP A 225 16.04 9.44 15.25
CA ASP A 225 16.45 10.47 16.21
C ASP A 225 16.76 9.87 17.59
N ASN A 226 15.82 9.09 18.11
CA ASN A 226 15.99 8.34 19.37
C ASN A 226 17.24 7.45 19.32
N PHE A 227 17.48 6.78 18.19
CA PHE A 227 18.64 5.91 18.00
C PHE A 227 19.96 6.69 18.03
N ASP A 228 20.02 7.85 17.38
CA ASP A 228 21.17 8.75 17.40
C ASP A 228 21.45 9.27 18.83
N ASP A 229 20.40 9.50 19.62
CA ASP A 229 20.46 9.88 21.05
C ASP A 229 20.76 8.70 22.00
N GLY A 230 20.90 7.49 21.47
CA GLY A 230 21.21 6.27 22.24
C GLY A 230 20.00 5.52 22.80
N HIS A 231 18.77 6.00 22.54
CA HIS A 231 17.53 5.30 22.85
C HIS A 231 17.21 4.25 21.79
N ARG A 232 17.37 2.97 22.14
CA ARG A 232 17.22 1.86 21.18
C ARG A 232 15.82 1.24 21.18
N ILE A 233 14.99 1.53 22.17
CA ILE A 233 13.68 0.91 22.36
C ILE A 233 12.62 2.00 22.34
N ALA A 234 11.50 1.78 21.65
CA ALA A 234 10.33 2.63 21.68
C ALA A 234 9.05 1.81 21.86
N ILE A 235 8.06 2.43 22.50
CA ILE A 235 6.70 1.93 22.60
C ILE A 235 5.80 2.84 21.75
N ILE A 236 5.17 2.26 20.74
CA ILE A 236 4.25 2.94 19.83
C ILE A 236 2.83 2.53 20.22
N ARG A 237 1.94 3.47 20.51
CA ARG A 237 0.56 3.17 20.98
C ARG A 237 -0.43 4.20 20.48
N ASP A 238 -1.70 3.83 20.40
CA ASP A 238 -2.77 4.78 20.10
C ASP A 238 -3.25 5.49 21.38
N GLU A 239 -3.94 6.62 21.24
CA GLU A 239 -4.43 7.41 22.38
C GLU A 239 -5.37 6.62 23.31
N LYS A 240 -6.00 5.56 22.79
CA LYS A 240 -6.98 4.74 23.50
C LYS A 240 -6.40 3.42 24.01
N ASP A 241 -5.11 3.17 23.81
CA ASP A 241 -4.44 1.92 24.19
C ASP A 241 -5.10 0.65 23.65
N THR A 242 -5.75 0.77 22.49
CA THR A 242 -6.35 -0.37 21.82
C THR A 242 -5.32 -1.15 21.00
N ARG A 243 -4.16 -0.54 20.71
CA ARG A 243 -3.06 -1.15 19.98
C ARG A 243 -1.73 -0.63 20.48
N ALA A 244 -0.76 -1.53 20.55
CA ALA A 244 0.60 -1.19 20.89
C ALA A 244 1.58 -1.95 19.99
N MET A 245 2.73 -1.35 19.74
CA MET A 245 3.87 -1.98 19.11
C MET A 245 5.10 -1.64 19.93
N CYS A 246 5.93 -2.64 20.19
CA CYS A 246 7.25 -2.40 20.73
C CYS A 246 8.28 -2.60 19.63
N MET A 247 9.23 -1.67 19.53
CA MET A 247 10.31 -1.73 18.56
C MET A 247 11.64 -1.50 19.26
N HIS A 248 12.57 -2.43 19.09
CA HIS A 248 13.94 -2.36 19.56
C HIS A 248 14.88 -2.35 18.35
N VAL A 249 15.52 -1.21 18.11
CA VAL A 249 16.55 -1.03 17.08
C VAL A 249 17.86 -1.64 17.57
N ILE A 250 18.28 -2.73 16.94
CA ILE A 250 19.52 -3.43 17.26
C ILE A 250 20.71 -2.59 16.81
N GLU A 251 20.76 -2.25 15.53
CA GLU A 251 21.85 -1.48 14.93
C GLU A 251 21.42 -0.86 13.59
N ALA A 252 22.11 0.22 13.20
CA ALA A 252 22.01 0.82 11.87
C ALA A 252 23.24 0.49 11.02
N TYR A 253 23.00 0.03 9.80
CA TYR A 253 24.02 -0.35 8.81
C TYR A 253 23.95 0.57 7.60
N ALA A 254 25.06 0.73 6.88
CA ALA A 254 25.11 1.48 5.63
C ALA A 254 24.94 0.52 4.44
N LEU A 255 23.87 0.71 3.66
CA LEU A 255 23.73 0.07 2.34
C LEU A 255 24.57 0.81 1.30
N ASP A 256 24.59 2.13 1.43
CA ASP A 256 25.44 3.06 0.69
C ASP A 256 25.73 4.29 1.58
N LYS A 257 26.36 5.33 1.01
CA LYS A 257 26.74 6.55 1.74
C LYS A 257 25.55 7.41 2.24
N ASP A 258 24.37 7.20 1.70
CA ASP A 258 23.15 8.00 1.90
C ASP A 258 21.96 7.18 2.42
N THR A 259 22.05 5.85 2.44
CA THR A 259 20.94 4.96 2.78
C THR A 259 21.25 4.10 4.02
N PRO A 260 20.78 4.50 5.21
CA PRO A 260 20.83 3.64 6.39
C PRO A 260 19.80 2.51 6.30
N LEU A 261 20.16 1.35 6.83
CA LEU A 261 19.26 0.23 7.10
C LEU A 261 19.25 -0.05 8.61
N PHE A 262 18.07 -0.02 9.22
CA PHE A 262 17.90 -0.27 10.64
C PHE A 262 17.41 -1.69 10.85
N ILE A 263 18.19 -2.50 11.55
CA ILE A 263 17.73 -3.82 12.01
C ILE A 263 16.93 -3.66 13.28
N VAL A 264 15.73 -4.21 13.30
CA VAL A 264 14.81 -4.10 14.43
C VAL A 264 14.31 -5.46 14.88
N LEU A 265 14.12 -5.58 16.19
CA LEU A 265 13.20 -6.52 16.79
C LEU A 265 11.89 -5.78 17.02
N PHE A 266 10.77 -6.35 16.59
CA PHE A 266 9.48 -5.73 16.83
C PHE A 266 8.43 -6.75 17.22
N CYS A 267 7.45 -6.29 17.99
CA CYS A 267 6.26 -7.05 18.33
C CYS A 267 5.05 -6.11 18.29
N VAL A 268 3.90 -6.65 17.90
CA VAL A 268 2.66 -5.89 17.76
C VAL A 268 1.58 -6.58 18.58
N ASP A 269 0.99 -5.83 19.49
CA ASP A 269 -0.24 -6.19 20.18
C ASP A 269 -1.41 -5.54 19.44
N GLY A 270 -2.35 -6.38 19.01
CA GLY A 270 -3.58 -5.95 18.39
C GLY A 270 -4.80 -6.34 19.20
N LYS A 271 -5.96 -5.85 18.73
CA LYS A 271 -7.26 -6.32 19.21
C LYS A 271 -7.34 -7.83 19.12
N ASN A 272 -7.85 -8.45 20.17
CA ASN A 272 -8.07 -9.89 20.25
C ASN A 272 -6.79 -10.75 20.16
N THR A 273 -5.64 -10.23 20.58
CA THR A 273 -4.41 -11.03 20.76
C THR A 273 -4.43 -11.67 22.15
N PRO A 274 -4.41 -13.01 22.28
CA PRO A 274 -4.66 -13.70 23.55
C PRO A 274 -3.64 -13.46 24.65
N GLN A 275 -2.39 -13.38 24.24
CA GLN A 275 -1.27 -12.98 25.08
C GLN A 275 -0.80 -11.66 24.52
N HIS A 276 -0.56 -10.69 25.40
CA HIS A 276 0.10 -9.44 25.08
C HIS A 276 1.61 -9.67 25.18
N PRO A 277 2.31 -10.13 24.12
CA PRO A 277 3.75 -10.38 24.17
C PRO A 277 4.56 -9.14 24.57
N ILE A 278 3.99 -7.94 24.41
CA ILE A 278 4.62 -6.69 24.86
C ILE A 278 4.57 -6.54 26.38
N HIS A 279 3.55 -7.06 27.08
CA HIS A 279 3.38 -6.82 28.52
C HIS A 279 4.53 -7.36 29.38
N PRO A 280 4.99 -8.63 29.23
CA PRO A 280 6.17 -9.12 29.96
C PRO A 280 7.43 -8.28 29.70
N PHE A 281 7.60 -7.80 28.46
CA PHE A 281 8.71 -6.95 28.09
C PHE A 281 8.64 -5.55 28.75
N VAL A 282 7.47 -4.92 28.77
CA VAL A 282 7.26 -3.64 29.47
C VAL A 282 7.49 -3.81 30.98
N GLN A 283 7.06 -4.93 31.56
CA GLN A 283 7.32 -5.25 32.96
C GLN A 283 8.82 -5.41 33.24
N GLU A 284 9.58 -6.04 32.35
CA GLU A 284 11.05 -6.12 32.43
C GLU A 284 11.68 -4.73 32.46
N LEU A 285 11.29 -3.84 31.53
CA LEU A 285 11.79 -2.47 31.46
C LEU A 285 11.48 -1.67 32.74
N LEU A 286 10.30 -1.87 33.32
CA LEU A 286 9.89 -1.25 34.57
C LEU A 286 10.77 -1.75 35.73
N LEU A 287 10.98 -3.06 35.85
CA LEU A 287 11.81 -3.67 36.89
C LEU A 287 13.29 -3.25 36.77
N ALA A 288 13.78 -3.07 35.53
CA ALA A 288 15.12 -2.57 35.24
C ALA A 288 15.27 -1.05 35.45
N ARG A 289 14.18 -0.32 35.75
CA ARG A 289 14.14 1.15 35.83
C ARG A 289 14.55 1.87 34.54
N GLU A 290 14.39 1.19 33.41
CA GLU A 290 14.69 1.74 32.09
C GLU A 290 13.47 2.40 31.45
N LEU A 291 12.25 2.01 31.85
CA LEU A 291 11.00 2.51 31.27
C LEU A 291 10.90 4.05 31.19
N PRO A 292 11.35 4.84 32.18
CA PRO A 292 11.33 6.31 32.07
C PRO A 292 12.17 6.86 30.91
N ASN A 293 13.15 6.10 30.43
CA ASN A 293 14.04 6.46 29.32
C ASN A 293 13.62 5.79 27.99
N VAL A 294 12.45 5.16 27.94
CA VAL A 294 11.89 4.52 26.73
C VAL A 294 10.90 5.50 26.10
N PRO A 295 11.22 6.09 24.94
CA PRO A 295 10.31 6.96 24.22
C PRO A 295 8.96 6.28 23.94
N THR A 296 7.88 7.01 24.22
CA THR A 296 6.53 6.62 23.82
C THR A 296 6.11 7.47 22.63
N ILE A 297 5.71 6.81 21.54
CA ILE A 297 5.25 7.44 20.31
C ILE A 297 3.75 7.21 20.19
N TYR A 298 2.98 8.29 20.10
CA TYR A 298 1.54 8.21 19.85
C TYR A 298 1.27 8.10 18.35
N ALA A 299 0.64 7.01 17.94
CA ALA A 299 0.40 6.67 16.54
C ALA A 299 -1.04 6.21 16.32
N THR A 300 -1.66 6.66 15.22
CA THR A 300 -3.03 6.26 14.89
C THR A 300 -3.13 4.76 14.59
N PRO A 301 -4.31 4.13 14.73
CA PRO A 301 -4.47 2.73 14.34
C PRO A 301 -4.09 2.44 12.87
N GLN A 302 -4.39 3.35 11.95
CA GLN A 302 -4.03 3.23 10.53
C GLN A 302 -2.51 3.32 10.31
N GLU A 303 -1.84 4.23 11.03
CA GLU A 303 -0.38 4.36 10.99
C GLU A 303 0.31 3.10 11.51
N GLN A 304 -0.13 2.57 12.66
CA GLN A 304 0.40 1.31 13.20
C GLN A 304 0.14 0.12 12.28
N LEU A 305 -0.98 0.11 11.54
CA LEU A 305 -1.25 -0.91 10.51
C LEU A 305 -0.27 -0.82 9.35
N LEU A 306 0.01 0.38 8.84
CA LEU A 306 0.99 0.56 7.76
C LEU A 306 2.39 0.15 8.23
N LEU A 307 2.80 0.58 9.42
CA LEU A 307 4.11 0.27 9.97
C LEU A 307 4.28 -1.24 10.22
N SER A 308 3.28 -1.87 10.85
CA SER A 308 3.30 -3.33 11.05
C SER A 308 3.32 -4.09 9.72
N LYS A 309 2.53 -3.65 8.73
CA LYS A 309 2.53 -4.25 7.39
C LYS A 309 3.91 -4.16 6.73
N LEU A 310 4.57 -3.01 6.82
CA LEU A 310 5.91 -2.79 6.31
C LEU A 310 6.91 -3.75 6.97
N LEU A 311 6.92 -3.79 8.31
CA LEU A 311 7.85 -4.62 9.07
C LEU A 311 7.64 -6.11 8.84
N TYR A 312 6.40 -6.61 8.87
CA TYR A 312 6.11 -8.02 8.59
C TYR A 312 6.47 -8.43 7.16
N THR A 313 6.33 -7.52 6.18
CA THR A 313 6.78 -7.77 4.81
C THR A 313 8.30 -7.96 4.77
N ASN A 314 9.04 -7.15 5.53
CA ASN A 314 10.50 -7.19 5.58
C ASN A 314 11.08 -8.35 6.41
N VAL A 315 10.31 -9.02 7.27
CA VAL A 315 10.77 -10.22 8.00
C VAL A 315 11.31 -11.27 7.04
N SER A 316 10.59 -11.53 5.95
CA SER A 316 10.98 -12.51 4.92
C SER A 316 12.21 -12.12 4.09
N ARG A 317 12.70 -10.88 4.26
CA ARG A 317 13.84 -10.32 3.54
C ARG A 317 15.10 -10.25 4.40
N VAL A 318 15.02 -10.60 5.68
CA VAL A 318 16.20 -10.78 6.54
C VAL A 318 16.66 -12.23 6.39
N SER A 319 17.98 -12.44 6.35
CA SER A 319 18.54 -13.78 6.29
C SER A 319 18.11 -14.62 7.49
N GLU A 320 17.64 -15.85 7.23
CA GLU A 320 17.19 -16.78 8.27
C GLU A 320 18.30 -17.20 9.24
N THR A 321 19.57 -17.08 8.81
CA THR A 321 20.76 -17.40 9.61
C THR A 321 21.11 -16.30 10.61
N TYR A 322 20.66 -15.06 10.37
CA TYR A 322 20.94 -13.93 11.25
C TYR A 322 20.14 -14.06 12.56
N LYS A 323 20.85 -14.05 13.69
CA LYS A 323 20.27 -14.15 15.04
C LYS A 323 20.78 -12.96 15.88
N PRO A 324 20.04 -11.83 15.90
CA PRO A 324 20.45 -10.67 16.68
C PRO A 324 20.42 -10.99 18.18
N PRO A 325 21.17 -10.25 19.01
CA PRO A 325 21.05 -10.33 20.46
C PRO A 325 19.63 -9.99 20.89
N ARG A 326 19.11 -10.74 21.86
CA ARG A 326 17.75 -10.60 22.41
C ARG A 326 17.79 -10.48 23.92
N ARG A 327 16.90 -9.69 24.49
CA ARG A 327 16.59 -9.63 25.93
C ARG A 327 15.69 -10.81 26.33
N ALA A 328 15.50 -11.00 27.63
CA ALA A 328 14.80 -12.17 28.18
C ALA A 328 13.38 -12.33 27.64
N ASN A 329 12.62 -11.22 27.52
CA ASN A 329 11.23 -11.25 27.05
C ASN A 329 11.06 -10.89 25.56
N GLU A 330 12.14 -10.87 24.78
CA GLU A 330 12.08 -10.60 23.33
C GLU A 330 11.92 -11.87 22.49
N GLY A 331 11.71 -13.04 23.10
CA GLY A 331 11.44 -14.29 22.38
C GLY A 331 10.35 -14.17 21.30
N PRO A 332 9.21 -13.52 21.57
CA PRO A 332 8.13 -13.33 20.58
C PRO A 332 8.42 -12.28 19.49
N PHE A 333 9.51 -11.53 19.57
CA PHE A 333 9.75 -10.40 18.66
C PHE A 333 10.27 -10.90 17.31
N SER A 334 9.72 -10.39 16.23
CA SER A 334 10.15 -10.69 14.87
C SER A 334 11.37 -9.84 14.50
N VAL A 335 12.34 -10.44 13.80
CA VAL A 335 13.48 -9.71 13.23
C VAL A 335 13.04 -9.11 11.90
N SER A 336 13.21 -7.81 11.74
CA SER A 336 12.90 -7.11 10.49
C SER A 336 13.89 -5.97 10.28
N PHE A 337 13.64 -5.16 9.26
CA PHE A 337 14.34 -3.92 9.04
C PHE A 337 13.40 -2.84 8.51
N PHE A 338 13.86 -1.60 8.59
CA PHE A 338 13.33 -0.51 7.79
C PHE A 338 14.48 0.31 7.19
N VAL A 339 14.18 0.99 6.10
CA VAL A 339 15.05 1.94 5.39
C VAL A 339 14.29 3.26 5.24
N PRO A 340 14.96 4.38 4.88
CA PRO A 340 14.28 5.62 4.54
C PRO A 340 13.13 5.38 3.54
N ILE A 341 11.92 5.81 3.92
CA ILE A 341 10.73 5.71 3.07
C ILE A 341 10.34 7.08 2.51
N GLY A 342 9.64 7.08 1.39
CA GLY A 342 8.97 8.26 0.86
C GLY A 342 7.79 7.85 -0.02
N PRO A 343 7.03 8.80 -0.58
CA PRO A 343 5.83 8.48 -1.35
C PRO A 343 6.18 7.52 -2.51
N PRO A 344 5.34 6.51 -2.79
CA PRO A 344 5.51 5.64 -3.95
C PRO A 344 5.66 6.46 -5.23
N SER A 345 6.51 6.00 -6.15
CA SER A 345 6.71 6.73 -7.40
C SER A 345 5.40 6.75 -8.22
N PRO A 346 5.09 7.84 -8.97
CA PRO A 346 3.88 7.86 -9.80
C PRO A 346 3.83 6.73 -10.84
N THR A 347 5.00 6.30 -11.32
CA THR A 347 5.17 5.15 -12.22
C THR A 347 4.70 3.86 -11.54
N ASP A 348 5.17 3.61 -10.32
CA ASP A 348 4.78 2.44 -9.53
C ASP A 348 3.31 2.47 -9.15
N ILE A 349 2.77 3.63 -8.76
CA ILE A 349 1.33 3.80 -8.53
C ILE A 349 0.57 3.41 -9.80
N GLY A 350 1.03 3.86 -10.98
CA GLY A 350 0.46 3.47 -12.26
C GLY A 350 0.43 1.96 -12.47
N HIS A 351 1.55 1.28 -12.23
CA HIS A 351 1.64 -0.18 -12.35
C HIS A 351 0.78 -0.92 -11.32
N ILE A 352 0.80 -0.47 -10.05
CA ILE A 352 0.07 -1.10 -8.95
C ILE A 352 -1.43 -0.91 -9.10
N SER A 353 -1.88 0.28 -9.51
CA SER A 353 -3.29 0.56 -9.79
C SER A 353 -3.80 -0.19 -11.03
N SER A 354 -2.93 -0.52 -11.98
CA SER A 354 -3.33 -1.27 -13.17
C SER A 354 -3.81 -2.68 -12.82
N ASN A 355 -4.95 -3.07 -13.41
CA ASN A 355 -5.43 -4.45 -13.42
C ASN A 355 -5.29 -4.96 -14.86
N THR A 356 -4.51 -6.03 -15.06
CA THR A 356 -4.40 -6.71 -16.36
C THR A 356 -5.63 -7.55 -16.70
N GLY A 357 -6.49 -7.80 -15.70
CA GLY A 357 -7.78 -8.49 -15.82
C GLY A 357 -8.99 -7.54 -15.74
N CYS A 358 -10.13 -8.11 -15.33
CA CYS A 358 -11.37 -7.38 -15.10
C CYS A 358 -11.14 -6.24 -14.12
N ILE A 359 -11.59 -5.02 -14.47
CA ILE A 359 -11.37 -3.84 -13.62
C ILE A 359 -11.98 -3.99 -12.21
N ILE A 360 -13.07 -4.76 -12.10
CA ILE A 360 -13.77 -5.01 -10.84
C ILE A 360 -13.15 -6.16 -10.03
N CYS A 361 -12.85 -7.30 -10.65
CA CYS A 361 -12.49 -8.53 -9.91
C CYS A 361 -11.12 -9.11 -10.24
N GLY A 362 -10.38 -8.54 -11.20
CA GLY A 362 -9.06 -9.00 -11.62
C GLY A 362 -9.04 -10.31 -12.43
N LYS A 363 -10.17 -11.01 -12.59
CA LYS A 363 -10.25 -12.24 -13.39
C LYS A 363 -9.94 -11.99 -14.87
N ARG A 364 -9.61 -13.05 -15.62
CA ARG A 364 -9.32 -12.99 -17.06
C ARG A 364 -10.45 -12.26 -17.82
N LEU A 365 -10.05 -11.39 -18.72
CA LEU A 365 -10.95 -10.63 -19.59
C LEU A 365 -11.64 -11.56 -20.59
N THR A 366 -12.95 -11.40 -20.72
CA THR A 366 -13.77 -12.06 -21.76
C THR A 366 -14.41 -11.04 -22.68
N MET A 367 -14.62 -9.81 -22.20
CA MET A 367 -15.21 -8.74 -22.98
C MET A 367 -14.66 -7.37 -22.58
N ARG A 368 -14.76 -6.41 -23.49
CA ARG A 368 -14.47 -4.99 -23.23
C ARG A 368 -15.75 -4.19 -23.39
N CYS A 369 -15.77 -2.98 -22.83
CA CYS A 369 -16.86 -2.05 -23.11
C CYS A 369 -16.90 -1.77 -24.62
N SER A 370 -18.02 -2.08 -25.28
CA SER A 370 -18.17 -1.92 -26.73
C SER A 370 -18.21 -0.47 -27.22
N GLN A 371 -18.33 0.50 -26.31
CA GLN A 371 -18.33 1.92 -26.65
C GLN A 371 -16.95 2.54 -26.53
N CYS A 372 -16.33 2.45 -25.35
CA CYS A 372 -15.06 3.12 -25.12
C CYS A 372 -13.83 2.22 -25.35
N HIS A 373 -14.00 0.89 -25.31
CA HIS A 373 -12.91 -0.11 -25.31
C HIS A 373 -11.83 0.05 -24.19
N GLY A 374 -11.93 1.08 -23.35
CA GLY A 374 -10.94 1.44 -22.34
C GLY A 374 -10.96 0.59 -21.07
N VAL A 375 -12.00 -0.21 -20.83
CA VAL A 375 -12.10 -1.09 -19.66
C VAL A 375 -12.53 -2.49 -20.07
N GLY A 376 -11.95 -3.48 -19.38
CA GLY A 376 -12.23 -4.89 -19.59
C GLY A 376 -13.01 -5.49 -18.42
N TYR A 377 -13.86 -6.46 -18.74
CA TYR A 377 -14.68 -7.22 -17.79
C TYR A 377 -14.54 -8.73 -18.04
N CYS A 378 -14.75 -9.51 -16.99
CA CYS A 378 -14.88 -10.97 -17.12
C CYS A 378 -16.31 -11.42 -17.50
N GLY A 379 -17.26 -10.48 -17.62
CA GLY A 379 -18.64 -10.74 -17.99
C GLY A 379 -19.58 -9.56 -17.69
N SER A 380 -20.84 -9.67 -18.11
CA SER A 380 -21.86 -8.62 -18.00
C SER A 380 -22.14 -8.19 -16.56
N VAL A 381 -22.06 -9.11 -15.59
CA VAL A 381 -22.27 -8.81 -14.16
C VAL A 381 -21.26 -7.76 -13.66
N CYS A 382 -19.97 -7.92 -14.02
CA CYS A 382 -18.95 -6.94 -13.62
C CYS A 382 -19.09 -5.62 -14.41
N GLN A 383 -19.53 -5.69 -15.67
CA GLN A 383 -19.82 -4.49 -16.46
C GLN A 383 -20.98 -3.68 -15.87
N GLN A 384 -22.09 -4.33 -15.50
CA GLN A 384 -23.26 -3.68 -14.89
C GLN A 384 -22.93 -3.09 -13.52
N ALA A 385 -22.16 -3.80 -12.70
CA ALA A 385 -21.72 -3.30 -11.39
C ALA A 385 -20.90 -2.02 -11.53
N HIS A 386 -19.97 -1.98 -12.49
CA HIS A 386 -19.13 -0.80 -12.75
C HIS A 386 -19.86 0.32 -13.50
N TRP A 387 -21.02 0.06 -14.12
CA TRP A 387 -21.62 0.99 -15.08
C TRP A 387 -21.95 2.37 -14.49
N LYS A 388 -22.35 2.43 -13.22
CA LYS A 388 -22.69 3.71 -12.56
C LYS A 388 -21.49 4.68 -12.55
N GLU A 389 -20.32 4.17 -12.17
CA GLU A 389 -19.05 4.92 -12.18
C GLU A 389 -18.54 5.11 -13.62
N HIS A 390 -18.56 4.03 -14.42
CA HIS A 390 -18.01 4.00 -15.76
C HIS A 390 -18.76 4.88 -16.78
N LYS A 391 -20.09 5.04 -16.66
CA LYS A 391 -20.94 5.66 -17.69
C LYS A 391 -20.51 7.08 -18.06
N LEU A 392 -20.12 7.89 -17.07
CA LEU A 392 -19.66 9.26 -17.31
C LEU A 392 -18.38 9.25 -18.16
N PHE A 393 -17.41 8.42 -17.77
CA PHE A 393 -16.18 8.21 -18.53
C PHE A 393 -16.43 7.59 -19.92
N CYS A 394 -17.30 6.59 -20.01
CA CYS A 394 -17.60 5.92 -21.27
C CYS A 394 -18.20 6.87 -22.30
N ARG A 395 -19.09 7.76 -21.84
CA ARG A 395 -19.73 8.78 -22.68
C ARG A 395 -18.76 9.90 -23.07
N SER A 396 -17.80 10.25 -22.22
CA SER A 396 -16.82 11.28 -22.55
C SER A 396 -15.88 10.86 -23.69
N LEU A 397 -15.78 9.57 -24.03
CA LEU A 397 -14.91 9.08 -25.10
C LEU A 397 -15.60 8.83 -26.45
N LYS A 398 -16.93 8.64 -26.47
CA LYS A 398 -17.65 8.13 -27.64
C LYS A 398 -17.61 9.07 -28.86
N ASP A 399 -17.66 10.38 -28.60
CA ASP A 399 -17.76 11.44 -29.61
C ASP A 399 -16.60 12.45 -29.47
N GLY A 400 -15.43 11.95 -29.09
CA GLY A 400 -14.21 12.75 -29.00
C GLY A 400 -13.60 13.02 -30.37
N ILE A 401 -12.94 14.16 -30.51
CA ILE A 401 -12.15 14.53 -31.68
C ILE A 401 -10.74 13.95 -31.49
N TRP A 402 -10.46 12.87 -32.23
CA TRP A 402 -9.19 12.18 -32.20
C TRP A 402 -8.28 12.70 -33.31
N ARG A 403 -7.09 13.17 -32.93
CA ARG A 403 -6.07 13.69 -33.83
C ARG A 403 -4.86 12.76 -33.82
N THR A 404 -4.44 12.29 -34.99
CA THR A 404 -3.22 11.48 -35.10
C THR A 404 -1.99 12.37 -35.20
N MET A 405 -1.01 12.09 -34.35
CA MET A 405 0.27 12.78 -34.25
C MET A 405 1.42 11.79 -34.31
N GLN A 406 2.55 12.22 -34.86
CA GLN A 406 3.78 11.44 -34.80
C GLN A 406 4.49 11.69 -33.46
N ILE A 407 5.19 10.67 -32.98
CA ILE A 407 6.06 10.76 -31.80
C ILE A 407 7.52 10.61 -32.21
N SER A 408 8.40 11.33 -31.53
CA SER A 408 9.86 11.24 -31.68
C SER A 408 10.47 10.96 -30.31
N LEU A 409 11.37 10.00 -30.22
CA LEU A 409 12.14 9.76 -29.00
C LEU A 409 13.24 10.80 -28.81
N ASP A 410 13.73 11.34 -29.93
CA ASP A 410 14.73 12.38 -29.91
C ASP A 410 14.14 13.71 -29.41
N PRO A 411 14.82 14.38 -28.47
CA PRO A 411 14.50 15.75 -28.13
C PRO A 411 14.56 16.64 -29.39
N PRO A 412 13.63 17.60 -29.55
CA PRO A 412 13.75 18.59 -30.61
C PRO A 412 15.12 19.27 -30.50
N HIS A 413 15.82 19.43 -31.61
CA HIS A 413 17.18 19.99 -31.68
C HIS A 413 17.36 21.17 -30.71
N MET A 414 18.00 20.92 -29.56
CA MET A 414 18.39 21.98 -28.66
C MET A 414 19.63 22.67 -29.22
N PRO A 415 19.76 24.00 -29.12
CA PRO A 415 21.03 24.68 -29.38
C PRO A 415 22.13 24.03 -28.51
N GLN A 416 23.34 23.92 -29.07
CA GLN A 416 24.47 23.21 -28.45
C GLN A 416 24.64 23.57 -26.97
N GLY A 417 24.54 22.57 -26.08
CA GLY A 417 24.77 22.72 -24.64
C GLY A 417 23.53 22.71 -23.73
N GLY A 418 22.31 22.62 -24.27
CA GLY A 418 21.09 22.51 -23.46
C GLY A 418 20.82 21.09 -22.93
N VAL A 419 20.47 20.96 -21.64
CA VAL A 419 19.97 19.72 -21.02
C VAL A 419 18.50 19.92 -20.66
N ALA A 420 17.60 19.07 -21.17
CA ALA A 420 16.18 19.05 -20.81
C ALA A 420 15.94 18.26 -19.51
N SER A 421 15.93 18.92 -18.36
CA SER A 421 15.60 18.27 -17.09
C SER A 421 14.08 18.24 -16.85
N ILE A 422 13.52 17.04 -16.67
CA ILE A 422 12.12 16.89 -16.24
C ILE A 422 12.10 16.86 -14.72
N LEU A 423 11.47 17.87 -14.11
CA LEU A 423 11.30 17.93 -12.66
C LEU A 423 10.00 17.20 -12.27
N ASN A 424 10.10 16.07 -11.55
CA ASN A 424 8.95 15.51 -10.84
C ASN A 424 8.90 16.12 -9.44
N VAL A 425 7.84 16.86 -9.14
CA VAL A 425 7.71 17.54 -7.85
C VAL A 425 7.06 16.69 -6.76
N HIS A 426 6.28 15.67 -7.11
CA HIS A 426 5.53 14.84 -6.15
C HIS A 426 6.22 13.51 -5.84
N GLY A 427 7.16 13.08 -6.69
CA GLY A 427 8.02 11.94 -6.40
C GLY A 427 9.20 12.31 -5.50
N GLN A 428 9.90 11.30 -5.00
CA GLN A 428 11.24 11.47 -4.44
C GLN A 428 12.17 12.08 -5.51
N THR A 429 13.11 12.92 -5.10
CA THR A 429 14.04 13.62 -6.00
C THR A 429 14.95 12.62 -6.71
N GLU A 430 14.53 12.15 -7.88
CA GLU A 430 15.40 11.54 -8.86
C GLU A 430 15.70 12.61 -9.91
N ILE A 431 16.96 13.07 -9.89
CA ILE A 431 17.54 13.60 -11.13
C ILE A 431 17.71 12.36 -11.98
N ASP A 432 16.78 12.12 -12.91
CA ASP A 432 16.94 11.11 -13.95
C ASP A 432 18.05 11.62 -14.88
N PRO A 433 19.32 11.18 -14.71
CA PRO A 433 20.45 11.73 -15.47
C PRO A 433 20.43 11.20 -16.90
N ASN A 434 19.62 10.18 -17.15
CA ASN A 434 19.53 9.51 -18.42
C ASN A 434 18.44 10.14 -19.27
N ILE A 435 18.75 11.33 -19.80
CA ILE A 435 18.53 11.53 -21.23
C ILE A 435 19.62 10.70 -21.94
N THR A 436 19.60 9.37 -21.78
CA THR A 436 20.26 8.53 -22.77
C THR A 436 19.48 8.77 -24.04
N VAL A 437 20.10 9.53 -24.95
CA VAL A 437 19.76 9.55 -26.36
C VAL A 437 19.65 8.08 -26.76
N SER A 438 18.42 7.56 -26.83
CA SER A 438 18.19 6.23 -27.37
C SER A 438 18.41 6.37 -28.87
N ASN A 439 19.68 6.23 -29.28
CA ASN A 439 19.98 5.81 -30.64
C ASN A 439 19.28 4.47 -30.81
N ASP A 440 18.08 4.47 -31.36
CA ASP A 440 17.49 3.35 -32.08
C ASP A 440 16.10 3.72 -32.61
N ASN A 441 15.85 3.47 -33.89
CA ASN A 441 14.53 3.45 -34.54
C ASN A 441 13.61 2.35 -33.96
N ILE A 442 13.83 1.93 -32.71
CA ILE A 442 13.03 0.90 -32.06
C ILE A 442 11.77 1.55 -31.50
N PRO A 443 10.58 1.10 -31.94
CA PRO A 443 9.33 1.62 -31.42
C PRO A 443 9.21 1.36 -29.91
N PRO A 444 8.66 2.31 -29.13
CA PRO A 444 8.41 2.10 -27.71
C PRO A 444 7.47 0.92 -27.48
N PRO A 445 7.61 0.19 -26.34
CA PRO A 445 6.73 -0.92 -26.01
C PRO A 445 5.25 -0.53 -26.01
N ASP A 446 4.43 -1.28 -26.76
CA ASP A 446 2.98 -1.09 -26.75
C ASP A 446 2.32 -1.94 -25.66
N ILE A 447 2.38 -1.46 -24.42
CA ILE A 447 1.74 -2.14 -23.28
C ILE A 447 0.22 -1.96 -23.25
N HIS A 448 -0.32 -1.05 -24.07
CA HIS A 448 -1.74 -0.68 -24.06
C HIS A 448 -2.52 -1.38 -25.19
N GLY A 449 -1.87 -1.69 -26.31
CA GLY A 449 -2.49 -2.20 -27.52
C GLY A 449 -3.58 -1.24 -28.01
N ASP A 450 -4.71 -1.79 -28.45
CA ASP A 450 -5.86 -0.98 -28.93
C ASP A 450 -6.60 -0.21 -27.81
N LYS A 451 -6.19 -0.35 -26.55
CA LYS A 451 -6.88 0.24 -25.41
C LYS A 451 -6.58 1.75 -25.35
N PRO A 452 -7.60 2.62 -25.25
CA PRO A 452 -7.37 4.01 -24.88
C PRO A 452 -6.74 4.13 -23.48
N PHE A 453 -5.72 4.95 -23.36
CA PHE A 453 -5.01 5.26 -22.12
C PHE A 453 -4.85 6.76 -21.94
N ILE A 454 -4.47 7.22 -20.75
CA ILE A 454 -4.25 8.65 -20.49
C ILE A 454 -2.77 8.96 -20.70
N VAL A 455 -2.51 10.00 -21.48
CA VAL A 455 -1.19 10.63 -21.62
C VAL A 455 -1.16 11.97 -20.91
N LYS A 456 0.00 12.32 -20.37
CA LYS A 456 0.33 13.66 -19.91
C LYS A 456 1.09 14.34 -21.03
N ILE A 457 0.57 15.48 -21.48
CA ILE A 457 1.18 16.33 -22.49
C ILE A 457 1.68 17.58 -21.79
N GLN A 458 2.96 17.89 -21.92
CA GLN A 458 3.60 18.98 -21.20
C GLN A 458 4.42 19.85 -22.17
N VAL A 459 4.27 21.15 -22.04
CA VAL A 459 5.11 22.14 -22.76
C VAL A 459 6.21 22.65 -21.83
N PRO A 460 7.34 23.13 -22.38
CA PRO A 460 8.38 23.78 -21.60
C PRO A 460 7.82 24.95 -20.79
N VAL A 461 8.28 25.07 -19.54
CA VAL A 461 7.93 26.21 -18.66
C VAL A 461 8.68 27.47 -19.11
N THR A 462 9.83 27.30 -19.77
CA THR A 462 10.67 28.36 -20.33
C THR A 462 10.72 28.25 -21.86
N GLY A 463 10.57 29.37 -22.56
CA GLY A 463 10.49 29.42 -24.03
C GLY A 463 9.06 29.61 -24.58
N ASP A 464 8.89 29.82 -25.89
CA ASP A 464 7.56 29.96 -26.52
C ASP A 464 6.92 28.56 -26.70
N PRO A 465 5.79 28.25 -26.00
CA PRO A 465 5.11 26.97 -26.10
C PRO A 465 4.73 26.59 -27.53
N ARG A 466 4.48 27.59 -28.40
CA ARG A 466 4.12 27.39 -29.81
C ARG A 466 5.27 26.88 -30.66
N SER A 467 6.50 27.24 -30.29
CA SER A 467 7.72 26.87 -31.01
C SER A 467 8.26 25.49 -30.61
N SER A 468 7.92 25.02 -29.41
CA SER A 468 8.41 23.74 -28.87
C SER A 468 7.54 22.55 -29.29
N ASN A 469 8.13 21.35 -29.30
CA ASN A 469 7.37 20.10 -29.41
C ASN A 469 6.96 19.64 -28.00
N PRO A 470 5.67 19.46 -27.70
CA PRO A 470 5.23 19.02 -26.39
C PRO A 470 5.77 17.63 -26.06
N LEU A 471 6.19 17.44 -24.81
CA LEU A 471 6.55 16.14 -24.26
C LEU A 471 5.28 15.35 -23.95
N VAL A 472 5.22 14.09 -24.36
CA VAL A 472 4.11 13.16 -24.11
C VAL A 472 4.62 11.85 -23.49
N TYR A 473 3.91 11.36 -22.48
CA TYR A 473 4.18 10.07 -21.84
C TYR A 473 2.92 9.54 -21.16
N ASP A 474 2.86 8.22 -20.94
CA ASP A 474 1.78 7.57 -20.21
C ASP A 474 2.11 7.42 -18.70
N ARG A 475 1.09 7.07 -17.90
CA ARG A 475 1.22 7.01 -16.44
C ARG A 475 2.26 5.98 -15.96
N GLN A 476 2.42 4.89 -16.71
CA GLN A 476 3.40 3.83 -16.41
C GLN A 476 4.79 4.14 -16.99
N ARG A 477 4.99 5.31 -17.64
CA ARG A 477 6.22 5.66 -18.36
C ARG A 477 6.73 4.57 -19.29
N SER A 478 5.82 3.80 -19.87
CA SER A 478 6.12 2.78 -20.88
C SER A 478 6.74 3.40 -22.15
N PHE A 479 6.42 4.66 -22.41
CA PHE A 479 7.12 5.48 -23.39
C PHE A 479 7.23 6.93 -22.90
N ARG A 480 8.22 7.62 -23.45
CA ARG A 480 8.42 9.06 -23.32
C ARG A 480 8.86 9.59 -24.67
N ALA A 481 8.10 10.51 -25.24
CA ALA A 481 8.37 11.01 -26.59
C ALA A 481 7.94 12.47 -26.75
N PHE A 482 8.30 13.08 -27.87
CA PHE A 482 7.90 14.42 -28.26
C PHE A 482 6.89 14.35 -29.40
N LEU A 483 5.81 15.12 -29.28
CA LEU A 483 4.81 15.24 -30.34
C LEU A 483 5.36 16.11 -31.46
N HIS A 484 5.48 15.55 -32.67
CA HIS A 484 5.88 16.26 -33.88
C HIS A 484 4.99 15.88 -35.05
N GLY A 485 4.88 16.78 -36.04
CA GLY A 485 4.08 16.53 -37.25
C GLY A 485 2.62 16.10 -37.00
N GLY A 486 2.05 15.38 -37.96
CA GLY A 486 0.67 14.86 -37.90
C GLY A 486 -0.39 15.88 -38.34
N ASP A 487 -1.59 15.79 -37.74
CA ASP A 487 -2.69 16.70 -38.04
C ASP A 487 -2.31 18.16 -37.72
N PRO A 488 -2.35 19.08 -38.71
CA PRO A 488 -1.98 20.49 -38.51
C PRO A 488 -2.80 21.21 -37.44
N ALA A 489 -4.03 20.77 -37.17
CA ALA A 489 -4.90 21.35 -36.15
C ALA A 489 -4.53 20.93 -34.72
N ALA A 490 -3.80 19.81 -34.54
CA ALA A 490 -3.56 19.22 -33.23
C ALA A 490 -2.68 20.09 -32.32
N LYS A 491 -1.60 20.67 -32.85
CA LYS A 491 -0.66 21.48 -32.03
C LYS A 491 -1.32 22.78 -31.52
N PRO A 492 -2.05 23.57 -32.34
CA PRO A 492 -2.84 24.69 -31.84
C PRO A 492 -3.88 24.29 -30.78
N GLU A 493 -4.59 23.17 -30.98
CA GLU A 493 -5.59 22.67 -30.02
C GLU A 493 -4.94 22.28 -28.68
N ILE A 494 -3.75 21.63 -28.69
CA ILE A 494 -2.99 21.32 -27.46
C ILE A 494 -2.58 22.60 -26.72
N VAL A 495 -2.06 23.59 -27.43
CA VAL A 495 -1.63 24.86 -26.81
C VAL A 495 -2.82 25.60 -26.20
N ALA A 496 -3.95 25.66 -26.90
CA ALA A 496 -5.18 26.26 -26.38
C ALA A 496 -5.67 25.54 -25.11
N ALA A 497 -5.71 24.20 -25.14
CA ALA A 497 -6.08 23.38 -24.00
C ALA A 497 -5.17 23.58 -22.78
N ILE A 498 -3.86 23.77 -22.99
CA ILE A 498 -2.89 24.07 -21.91
C ILE A 498 -3.14 25.46 -21.34
N SER A 499 -3.39 26.46 -22.20
CA SER A 499 -3.68 27.83 -21.75
C SER A 499 -4.95 27.92 -20.90
N GLU A 500 -5.97 27.11 -21.20
CA GLU A 500 -7.21 27.05 -20.41
C GLU A 500 -7.00 26.48 -18.99
N GLU A 501 -6.13 25.48 -18.84
CA GLU A 501 -5.91 24.79 -17.55
C GLU A 501 -4.96 25.56 -16.61
N SER A 502 -4.40 26.70 -17.04
CA SER A 502 -3.46 27.53 -16.24
C SER A 502 -2.26 26.77 -15.68
N THR A 503 -1.91 25.62 -16.27
CA THR A 503 -0.74 24.81 -15.92
C THR A 503 -0.01 24.42 -17.21
N PRO A 504 1.31 24.19 -17.19
CA PRO A 504 2.08 23.86 -18.39
C PRO A 504 1.83 22.42 -18.89
N LYS A 505 0.74 21.77 -18.47
CA LYS A 505 0.44 20.37 -18.73
C LYS A 505 -1.06 20.12 -18.88
N ILE A 506 -1.42 19.13 -19.68
CA ILE A 506 -2.78 18.60 -19.77
C ILE A 506 -2.75 17.09 -19.76
N TYR A 507 -3.89 16.49 -19.39
CA TYR A 507 -4.12 15.05 -19.48
C TYR A 507 -5.15 14.78 -20.56
N ARG A 508 -4.82 13.90 -21.50
CA ARG A 508 -5.68 13.56 -22.63
C ARG A 508 -5.70 12.07 -22.87
N TRP A 509 -6.78 11.58 -23.47
CA TRP A 509 -6.85 10.19 -23.88
C TRP A 509 -6.06 9.99 -25.16
N ALA A 510 -5.33 8.89 -25.25
CA ALA A 510 -4.58 8.50 -26.43
C ALA A 510 -4.81 7.03 -26.76
N ARG A 511 -4.58 6.67 -28.02
CA ARG A 511 -4.47 5.30 -28.54
C ARG A 511 -3.20 5.21 -29.34
N ARG A 512 -2.50 4.09 -29.25
CA ARG A 512 -1.43 3.79 -30.19
C ARG A 512 -2.05 3.32 -31.49
N VAL A 513 -1.69 3.97 -32.61
CA VAL A 513 -2.24 3.64 -33.95
C VAL A 513 -1.15 3.22 -34.93
N GLY A 514 0.11 3.34 -34.52
CA GLY A 514 1.29 2.92 -35.25
C GLY A 514 2.51 2.94 -34.35
N ASP A 515 3.65 2.53 -34.91
CA ASP A 515 4.90 2.37 -34.15
C ASP A 515 5.43 3.69 -33.56
N PHE A 516 5.21 4.78 -34.29
CA PHE A 516 5.55 6.13 -33.88
C PHE A 516 4.34 7.06 -34.00
N GLU A 517 3.12 6.52 -33.85
CA GLU A 517 1.88 7.28 -34.00
C GLU A 517 0.96 7.14 -32.80
N LEU A 518 0.52 8.29 -32.28
CA LEU A 518 -0.51 8.39 -31.25
C LEU A 518 -1.73 9.13 -31.80
N SER A 519 -2.91 8.54 -31.61
CA SER A 519 -4.18 9.23 -31.81
C SER A 519 -4.66 9.78 -30.47
N ILE A 520 -4.76 11.11 -30.34
CA ILE A 520 -5.04 11.81 -29.09
C ILE A 520 -6.41 12.50 -29.18
N CYS A 521 -7.26 12.28 -28.18
CA CYS A 521 -8.53 12.97 -28.02
C CYS A 521 -8.31 14.33 -27.35
N LEU A 522 -8.45 15.44 -28.07
CA LEU A 522 -8.04 16.78 -27.58
C LEU A 522 -9.17 17.58 -26.90
N ASP A 523 -10.41 17.37 -27.31
CA ASP A 523 -11.62 18.06 -26.83
C ASP A 523 -12.21 17.46 -25.54
N ARG A 524 -11.76 16.27 -25.13
CA ARG A 524 -12.27 15.56 -23.96
C ARG A 524 -11.18 15.34 -22.92
N LYS A 525 -11.41 15.88 -21.72
CA LYS A 525 -10.55 15.63 -20.56
C LYS A 525 -10.99 14.38 -19.78
N PRO A 526 -10.05 13.70 -19.09
CA PRO A 526 -10.40 12.73 -18.06
C PRO A 526 -11.37 13.32 -17.03
N ALA A 527 -12.28 12.48 -16.50
CA ALA A 527 -13.30 12.94 -15.55
C ALA A 527 -12.69 13.44 -14.22
N THR A 528 -11.57 12.86 -13.82
CA THR A 528 -10.74 13.29 -12.70
C THR A 528 -9.33 13.54 -13.20
N THR A 529 -8.65 14.53 -12.62
CA THR A 529 -7.22 14.73 -12.85
C THR A 529 -6.49 13.53 -12.25
N PRO A 530 -5.79 12.71 -13.05
CA PRO A 530 -5.09 11.55 -12.52
C PRO A 530 -3.96 12.00 -11.59
N ASN A 531 -3.78 11.28 -10.47
CA ASN A 531 -2.60 11.43 -9.61
C ASN A 531 -1.35 10.97 -10.41
N TRP A 532 -0.52 11.96 -10.81
CA TRP A 532 0.62 11.82 -11.72
C TRP A 532 1.82 12.69 -11.30
#